data_AF-A0A841Q4J0-F1
#
_entry.id   AF-A0A841Q4J0-F1
#
_cell.length_a   1.000
_cell.length_b   1.000
_cell.length_c   1.000
_cell.angle_alpha   90.00
_cell.angle_beta   90.00
_cell.angle_gamma   90.00
#
_symmetry.space_group_name_H-M   'P 1'
#
loop_
_entity.id
_entity.type
_entity.pdbx_description
1 polymer ?
#
loop_
_entity_poly.entity_id
_entity_poly.type
_entity_poly.pdbx_seq_one_letter_code
_entity_poly.pdbx_strand_id
1 'polypeptide(L)'
;MMKKILIGLAIVVGLVIACVAAIVIFVDDSKASYVNNFITQIHEEQTDEKGKEITEASFTFINEHSELFPTASYTFTDDNMNDNLSGEDLERNLNRETDRLFNHIGTIYDYYEVEWKGFMGENIIVSYIFVKDWSGYHYQLFYLDETDFQIGDEIYFVALPLMHSYYGNKGGGQTDVFMALASFVDLAPELEEE
;
A
#
# COMPACT_ATOMS: atom_id res chain seq x y z
N MET A 1 -1.80 73.93 8.35
CA MET A 1 -1.09 72.70 7.95
C MET A 1 -1.90 72.08 6.82
N MET A 2 -1.63 72.32 5.52
CA MET A 2 -0.58 71.68 4.70
C MET A 2 -0.50 70.17 5.01
N LYS A 3 -0.74 69.20 4.11
CA LYS A 3 -0.52 69.07 2.66
C LYS A 3 -1.46 67.95 2.14
N LYS A 4 -2.28 68.17 1.10
CA LYS A 4 -2.06 67.92 -0.34
C LYS A 4 -2.38 66.45 -0.76
N ILE A 5 -3.46 66.21 -1.52
CA ILE A 5 -3.56 66.13 -3.02
C ILE A 5 -3.26 64.69 -3.49
N LEU A 6 -3.95 64.00 -4.42
CA LEU A 6 -4.93 64.35 -5.45
C LEU A 6 -5.54 63.05 -6.03
N ILE A 7 -6.80 63.14 -6.48
CA ILE A 7 -7.39 62.71 -7.76
C ILE A 7 -7.04 61.31 -8.33
N GLY A 8 -8.10 60.53 -8.55
CA GLY A 8 -8.05 59.23 -9.21
C GLY A 8 -7.90 59.25 -10.73
N LEU A 9 -7.79 58.05 -11.30
CA LEU A 9 -8.06 57.78 -12.70
C LEU A 9 -8.44 56.29 -12.86
N ALA A 10 -9.37 56.05 -13.76
CA ALA A 10 -10.15 54.83 -13.97
C ALA A 10 -9.39 53.67 -14.66
N ILE A 11 -10.16 52.58 -14.91
CA ILE A 11 -9.95 51.43 -15.83
C ILE A 11 -9.55 50.15 -15.08
N VAL A 12 -10.50 49.30 -14.63
CA VAL A 12 -11.17 48.20 -15.37
C VAL A 12 -10.19 47.26 -16.07
N VAL A 13 -10.01 46.06 -15.53
CA VAL A 13 -10.01 44.74 -16.20
C VAL A 13 -9.44 43.70 -15.20
N GLY A 14 -10.19 42.63 -14.92
CA GLY A 14 -9.58 41.34 -14.54
C GLY A 14 -9.89 40.80 -13.15
N LEU A 15 -11.01 40.07 -13.07
CA LEU A 15 -11.14 38.71 -12.53
C LEU A 15 -10.72 38.38 -11.07
N VAL A 16 -11.65 37.67 -10.42
CA VAL A 16 -11.50 36.89 -9.18
C VAL A 16 -11.48 37.72 -7.91
N ILE A 17 -12.70 38.07 -7.46
CA ILE A 17 -13.01 38.19 -6.04
C ILE A 17 -12.55 36.88 -5.41
N ALA A 18 -11.45 36.96 -4.66
CA ALA A 18 -10.87 35.85 -3.96
C ALA A 18 -11.89 35.34 -2.92
N CYS A 19 -12.69 34.35 -3.33
CA CYS A 19 -13.09 33.28 -2.46
C CYS A 19 -11.80 32.62 -1.95
N VAL A 20 -11.18 33.22 -0.94
CA VAL A 20 -10.32 32.49 -0.02
C VAL A 20 -11.29 31.66 0.82
N ALA A 21 -11.93 30.69 0.16
CA ALA A 21 -12.31 29.48 0.84
C ALA A 21 -10.99 28.95 1.40
N ALA A 22 -10.91 28.87 2.72
CA ALA A 22 -9.85 28.14 3.38
C ALA A 22 -9.67 26.84 2.59
N ILE A 23 -8.50 26.68 1.97
CA ILE A 23 -8.02 25.35 1.62
C ILE A 23 -7.77 24.73 2.99
N VAL A 24 -8.83 24.16 3.57
CA VAL A 24 -8.68 23.10 4.55
C VAL A 24 -8.06 22.00 3.73
N ILE A 25 -6.73 21.88 3.81
CA ILE A 25 -6.08 20.63 3.45
C ILE A 25 -6.63 19.66 4.49
N PHE A 26 -7.69 18.94 4.14
CA PHE A 26 -8.02 17.71 4.83
C PHE A 26 -6.83 16.80 4.52
N VAL A 27 -5.85 16.79 5.42
CA VAL A 27 -4.97 15.63 5.51
C VAL A 27 -5.92 14.54 5.96
N ASP A 28 -6.28 13.66 5.03
CA ASP A 28 -7.01 12.47 5.39
C ASP A 28 -6.08 11.64 6.26
N ASP A 29 -6.36 11.62 7.56
CA ASP A 29 -5.59 10.85 8.51
C ASP A 29 -5.98 9.36 8.43
N SER A 30 -6.81 8.88 7.48
CA SER A 30 -7.20 7.46 7.42
C SER A 30 -6.02 6.49 7.27
N LYS A 31 -6.16 5.26 7.81
CA LYS A 31 -5.19 4.17 7.59
C LYS A 31 -4.89 3.97 6.09
N ALA A 32 -5.89 4.11 5.22
CA ALA A 32 -5.72 4.02 3.78
C ALA A 32 -4.79 5.10 3.23
N SER A 33 -4.92 6.35 3.68
CA SER A 33 -4.03 7.46 3.29
C SER A 33 -2.61 7.27 3.79
N TYR A 34 -2.44 6.77 5.02
CA TYR A 34 -1.14 6.37 5.54
C TYR A 34 -0.50 5.27 4.67
N VAL A 35 -1.19 4.15 4.45
CA VAL A 35 -0.69 3.06 3.59
C VAL A 35 -0.37 3.58 2.19
N ASN A 36 -1.24 4.38 1.57
CA ASN A 36 -0.98 4.91 0.23
C ASN A 36 0.30 5.75 0.17
N ASN A 37 0.50 6.65 1.12
CA ASN A 37 1.70 7.48 1.18
C ASN A 37 2.98 6.64 1.36
N PHE A 38 2.92 5.66 2.25
CA PHE A 38 4.03 4.75 2.51
C PHE A 38 4.40 3.94 1.27
N ILE A 39 3.42 3.29 0.63
CA ILE A 39 3.62 2.45 -0.56
C ILE A 39 4.13 3.30 -1.73
N THR A 40 3.58 4.52 -1.90
CA THR A 40 4.04 5.46 -2.93
C THR A 40 5.52 5.81 -2.75
N GLN A 41 5.95 6.07 -1.51
CA GLN A 41 7.35 6.34 -1.19
C GLN A 41 8.24 5.12 -1.49
N ILE A 42 7.84 3.93 -1.06
CA ILE A 42 8.60 2.70 -1.30
C ILE A 42 8.72 2.41 -2.80
N HIS A 43 7.65 2.58 -3.56
CA HIS A 43 7.69 2.44 -5.01
C HIS A 43 8.71 3.38 -5.64
N GLU A 44 8.73 4.67 -5.26
CA GLU A 44 9.69 5.65 -5.75
C GLU A 44 11.13 5.26 -5.43
N GLU A 45 11.39 4.79 -4.21
CA GLU A 45 12.72 4.37 -3.76
C GLU A 45 13.21 3.10 -4.47
N GLN A 46 12.29 2.21 -4.91
CA GLN A 46 12.63 0.91 -5.50
C GLN A 46 12.73 0.91 -7.04
N THR A 47 12.02 1.81 -7.73
CA THR A 47 11.84 1.75 -9.20
C THR A 47 12.64 2.80 -9.97
N ASP A 48 13.27 3.79 -9.31
CA ASP A 48 13.78 5.02 -9.94
C ASP A 48 12.70 5.81 -10.73
N GLU A 49 11.42 5.45 -10.57
CA GLU A 49 10.27 6.15 -11.16
C GLU A 49 9.58 7.04 -10.11
N LYS A 50 8.73 7.97 -10.58
CA LYS A 50 7.85 8.70 -9.65
C LYS A 50 6.98 7.69 -8.91
N GLY A 51 6.86 7.85 -7.58
CA GLY A 51 5.99 7.03 -6.75
C GLY A 51 4.59 6.90 -7.33
N LYS A 52 4.10 5.66 -7.37
CA LYS A 52 2.76 5.32 -7.84
C LYS A 52 1.86 5.08 -6.64
N GLU A 53 0.66 5.65 -6.69
CA GLU A 53 -0.38 5.42 -5.69
C GLU A 53 -1.00 4.03 -5.84
N ILE A 54 -1.52 3.48 -4.75
CA ILE A 54 -2.32 2.24 -4.78
C ILE A 54 -3.59 2.44 -5.61
N THR A 55 -4.22 1.35 -6.06
CA THR A 55 -5.48 1.51 -6.81
C THR A 55 -6.59 2.13 -5.95
N GLU A 56 -7.53 2.84 -6.60
CA GLU A 56 -8.70 3.43 -5.92
C GLU A 56 -9.51 2.36 -5.18
N ALA A 57 -9.67 1.18 -5.78
CA ALA A 57 -10.34 0.04 -5.14
C ALA A 57 -9.63 -0.43 -3.86
N SER A 58 -8.29 -0.56 -3.89
CA SER A 58 -7.51 -0.90 -2.69
C SER A 58 -7.67 0.16 -1.62
N PHE A 59 -7.61 1.44 -2.00
CA PHE A 59 -7.78 2.56 -1.08
C PHE A 59 -9.14 2.51 -0.39
N THR A 60 -10.22 2.35 -1.17
CA THR A 60 -11.58 2.22 -0.64
C THR A 60 -11.71 1.02 0.28
N PHE A 61 -11.18 -0.14 -0.10
CA PHE A 61 -11.24 -1.34 0.73
C PHE A 61 -10.54 -1.15 2.08
N ILE A 62 -9.32 -0.59 2.10
CA ILE A 62 -8.59 -0.34 3.35
C ILE A 62 -9.34 0.66 4.24
N ASN A 63 -10.00 1.65 3.63
CA ASN A 63 -10.75 2.65 4.38
C ASN A 63 -12.03 2.07 5.00
N GLU A 64 -12.73 1.18 4.30
CA GLU A 64 -13.97 0.53 4.76
C GLU A 64 -13.71 -0.64 5.73
N HIS A 65 -12.56 -1.31 5.61
CA HIS A 65 -12.19 -2.51 6.36
C HIS A 65 -10.86 -2.36 7.10
N SER A 66 -10.60 -1.17 7.66
CA SER A 66 -9.33 -0.85 8.31
C SER A 66 -8.96 -1.80 9.45
N GLU A 67 -9.95 -2.42 10.10
CA GLU A 67 -9.80 -3.41 11.16
C GLU A 67 -9.14 -4.72 10.71
N LEU A 68 -9.07 -4.98 9.41
CA LEU A 68 -8.43 -6.18 8.86
C LEU A 68 -6.90 -6.05 8.76
N PHE A 69 -6.32 -4.86 8.93
CA PHE A 69 -4.90 -4.60 8.63
C PHE A 69 -4.13 -4.07 9.84
N PRO A 70 -3.40 -4.92 10.60
CA PRO A 70 -3.43 -6.39 10.54
C PRO A 70 -4.59 -6.96 11.37
N THR A 71 -4.92 -8.23 11.17
CA THR A 71 -5.80 -9.01 12.06
C THR A 71 -5.02 -10.11 12.77
N ALA A 72 -5.33 -10.32 14.06
CA ALA A 72 -4.70 -11.38 14.86
C ALA A 72 -5.23 -12.78 14.55
N SER A 73 -6.35 -12.90 13.83
CA SER A 73 -6.97 -14.20 13.52
C SER A 73 -7.47 -14.28 12.09
N TYR A 74 -7.32 -15.47 11.50
CA TYR A 74 -7.92 -15.85 10.23
C TYR A 74 -9.45 -15.98 10.37
N THR A 75 -10.16 -14.85 10.33
CA THR A 75 -11.62 -14.80 10.35
C THR A 75 -12.09 -13.83 9.28
N PHE A 76 -12.08 -14.28 8.04
CA PHE A 76 -12.54 -13.51 6.88
C PHE A 76 -13.90 -14.01 6.40
N THR A 77 -14.72 -13.09 5.89
CA THR A 77 -15.99 -13.43 5.23
C THR A 77 -15.77 -13.65 3.74
N ASP A 78 -16.54 -14.54 3.12
CA ASP A 78 -16.51 -14.79 1.67
C ASP A 78 -16.68 -13.50 0.84
N ASP A 79 -17.40 -12.51 1.35
CA ASP A 79 -17.59 -11.22 0.67
C ASP A 79 -16.28 -10.41 0.52
N ASN A 80 -15.33 -10.62 1.44
CA ASN A 80 -14.06 -9.89 1.49
C ASN A 80 -12.91 -10.67 0.85
N MET A 81 -13.14 -11.94 0.48
CA MET A 81 -12.13 -12.87 -0.01
C MET A 81 -12.37 -13.27 -1.46
N ASN A 82 -11.28 -13.53 -2.18
CA ASN A 82 -11.25 -14.26 -3.43
C ASN A 82 -10.25 -15.42 -3.30
N ASP A 83 -10.70 -16.55 -2.74
CA ASP A 83 -9.86 -17.74 -2.50
C ASP A 83 -9.36 -18.43 -3.79
N ASN A 84 -9.89 -18.06 -4.94
CA ASN A 84 -9.49 -18.63 -6.23
C ASN A 84 -8.53 -17.73 -7.00
N LEU A 85 -8.12 -16.60 -6.41
CA LEU A 85 -7.21 -15.68 -7.08
C LEU A 85 -5.81 -16.28 -7.13
N SER A 86 -5.26 -16.40 -8.33
CA SER A 86 -3.88 -16.84 -8.56
C SER A 86 -2.97 -15.69 -8.96
N GLY A 87 -1.65 -15.88 -8.85
CA GLY A 87 -0.66 -14.96 -9.42
C GLY A 87 -0.86 -14.68 -10.92
N GLU A 88 -1.35 -15.67 -11.69
CA GLU A 88 -1.67 -15.50 -13.11
C GLU A 88 -2.85 -14.54 -13.33
N ASP A 89 -3.84 -14.55 -12.44
CA ASP A 89 -4.98 -13.63 -12.50
C ASP A 89 -4.56 -12.20 -12.14
N LEU A 90 -3.70 -12.06 -11.12
CA LEU A 90 -3.08 -10.78 -10.76
C LEU A 90 -2.25 -10.20 -11.92
N GLU A 91 -1.46 -11.03 -12.60
CA GLU A 91 -0.68 -10.63 -13.77
C GLU A 91 -1.57 -10.12 -14.92
N ARG A 92 -2.68 -10.84 -15.17
CA ARG A 92 -3.60 -10.51 -16.26
C ARG A 92 -4.43 -9.27 -16.00
N ASN A 93 -4.89 -9.07 -14.77
CA ASN A 93 -5.87 -8.01 -14.49
C ASN A 93 -5.92 -7.54 -13.04
N LEU A 94 -4.76 -7.19 -12.48
CA LEU A 94 -4.65 -6.68 -11.11
C LEU A 94 -5.75 -5.67 -10.71
N ASN A 95 -6.04 -4.69 -11.58
CA ASN A 95 -7.01 -3.63 -11.27
C ASN A 95 -8.44 -4.12 -10.98
N ARG A 96 -8.78 -5.36 -11.34
CA ARG A 96 -10.08 -5.97 -11.03
C ARG A 96 -10.10 -6.75 -9.72
N GLU A 97 -8.93 -7.04 -9.18
CA GLU A 97 -8.75 -7.94 -8.06
C GLU A 97 -8.25 -7.20 -6.81
N THR A 98 -8.24 -5.86 -6.87
CA THR A 98 -7.74 -4.98 -5.81
C THR A 98 -8.82 -4.53 -4.82
N ASP A 99 -10.06 -5.06 -4.93
CA ASP A 99 -11.19 -4.81 -4.03
C ASP A 99 -11.48 -5.98 -3.07
N ARG A 100 -10.63 -7.01 -3.06
CA ARG A 100 -10.78 -8.20 -2.21
C ARG A 100 -9.43 -8.72 -1.75
N LEU A 101 -9.45 -9.39 -0.61
CA LEU A 101 -8.32 -10.15 -0.11
C LEU A 101 -8.16 -11.46 -0.92
N PHE A 102 -6.93 -11.94 -1.02
CA PHE A 102 -6.61 -13.27 -1.52
C PHE A 102 -5.70 -13.98 -0.54
N ASN A 103 -5.59 -15.31 -0.68
CA ASN A 103 -4.67 -16.11 0.12
C ASN A 103 -3.70 -16.91 -0.75
N HIS A 104 -2.47 -17.05 -0.26
CA HIS A 104 -1.44 -17.84 -0.93
C HIS A 104 -0.44 -18.42 0.06
N ILE A 105 0.31 -19.41 -0.41
CA ILE A 105 1.47 -19.97 0.27
C ILE A 105 2.70 -19.64 -0.55
N GLY A 106 3.79 -19.26 0.13
CA GLY A 106 5.07 -19.10 -0.53
C GLY A 106 6.23 -19.04 0.45
N THR A 107 7.43 -19.08 -0.12
CA THR A 107 8.68 -19.08 0.66
C THR A 107 9.27 -17.69 0.74
N ILE A 108 9.66 -17.27 1.94
CA ILE A 108 10.35 -16.00 2.17
C ILE A 108 11.76 -16.07 1.59
N TYR A 109 12.12 -15.12 0.72
CA TYR A 109 13.47 -15.01 0.16
C TYR A 109 14.20 -13.73 0.56
N ASP A 110 13.49 -12.71 1.07
CA ASP A 110 14.07 -11.52 1.67
C ASP A 110 13.11 -10.94 2.72
N TYR A 111 13.65 -10.23 3.72
CA TYR A 111 12.88 -9.73 4.85
C TYR A 111 13.55 -8.50 5.48
N TYR A 112 12.76 -7.49 5.79
CA TYR A 112 13.21 -6.39 6.65
C TYR A 112 12.06 -5.71 7.38
N GLU A 113 12.37 -5.11 8.52
CA GLU A 113 11.44 -4.29 9.31
C GLU A 113 11.88 -2.85 9.28
N VAL A 114 10.90 -1.93 9.24
CA VAL A 114 11.16 -0.52 9.44
C VAL A 114 10.21 0.05 10.48
N GLU A 115 10.70 0.99 11.27
CA GLU A 115 9.84 1.84 12.08
C GLU A 115 9.32 2.98 11.19
N TRP A 116 8.00 3.07 11.07
CA TRP A 116 7.35 4.09 10.28
C TRP A 116 6.43 4.95 11.17
N LYS A 117 6.40 6.25 10.90
CA LYS A 117 5.51 7.17 11.62
C LYS A 117 4.07 6.89 11.18
N GLY A 118 3.39 6.06 11.94
CA GLY A 118 2.11 5.50 11.60
C GLY A 118 0.93 6.44 11.76
N PHE A 119 -0.25 5.87 11.59
CA PHE A 119 -1.54 6.48 11.84
C PHE A 119 -1.71 6.82 13.33
N MET A 120 -2.42 7.91 13.65
CA MET A 120 -2.71 8.38 15.02
C MET A 120 -1.50 8.88 15.84
N GLY A 121 -0.34 9.06 15.21
CA GLY A 121 0.84 9.66 15.85
C GLY A 121 1.70 8.69 16.65
N GLU A 122 1.44 7.39 16.51
CA GLU A 122 2.28 6.31 17.05
C GLU A 122 3.22 5.80 15.95
N ASN A 123 4.43 5.40 16.35
CA ASN A 123 5.33 4.69 15.44
C ASN A 123 4.84 3.24 15.35
N ILE A 124 4.70 2.75 14.12
CA ILE A 124 4.35 1.36 13.85
C ILE A 124 5.54 0.65 13.21
N ILE A 125 5.73 -0.61 13.56
CA ILE A 125 6.65 -1.49 12.83
C ILE A 125 5.92 -1.96 11.57
N VAL A 126 6.62 -1.93 10.44
CA VAL A 126 6.15 -2.53 9.20
C VAL A 126 7.14 -3.59 8.77
N SER A 127 6.68 -4.84 8.68
CA SER A 127 7.44 -5.95 8.11
C SER A 127 7.24 -6.00 6.60
N TYR A 128 8.36 -6.03 5.88
CA TYR A 128 8.43 -6.17 4.42
C TYR A 128 8.87 -7.58 4.12
N ILE A 129 7.95 -8.38 3.62
CA ILE A 129 8.15 -9.81 3.44
C ILE A 129 8.15 -10.09 1.95
N PHE A 130 9.28 -10.55 1.43
CA PHE A 130 9.42 -10.90 0.02
C PHE A 130 9.22 -12.39 -0.13
N VAL A 131 8.16 -12.76 -0.83
CA VAL A 131 7.66 -14.13 -0.92
C VAL A 131 7.64 -14.57 -2.37
N LYS A 132 8.07 -15.81 -2.62
CA LYS A 132 7.93 -16.45 -3.91
C LYS A 132 7.01 -17.65 -3.78
N ASP A 133 5.95 -17.69 -4.58
CA ASP A 133 5.07 -18.86 -4.64
C ASP A 133 5.66 -19.99 -5.51
N TRP A 134 5.02 -21.16 -5.48
CA TRP A 134 5.46 -22.33 -6.25
C TRP A 134 5.28 -22.17 -7.76
N SER A 135 4.41 -21.26 -8.20
CA SER A 135 4.20 -20.91 -9.61
C SER A 135 5.28 -19.96 -10.13
N GLY A 136 6.10 -19.40 -9.24
CA GLY A 136 7.20 -18.51 -9.55
C GLY A 136 6.86 -17.02 -9.50
N TYR A 137 5.65 -16.66 -9.05
CA TYR A 137 5.27 -15.27 -8.83
C TYR A 137 5.88 -14.74 -7.54
N HIS A 138 6.23 -13.46 -7.57
CA HIS A 138 6.86 -12.76 -6.47
C HIS A 138 5.86 -11.78 -5.85
N TYR A 139 5.82 -11.77 -4.52
CA TYR A 139 4.98 -10.87 -3.73
C TYR A 139 5.87 -10.08 -2.78
N GLN A 140 5.55 -8.80 -2.64
CA GLN A 140 6.11 -7.93 -1.61
C GLN A 140 4.96 -7.59 -0.68
N LEU A 141 4.93 -8.29 0.45
CA LEU A 141 3.90 -8.13 1.47
C LEU A 141 4.32 -7.04 2.45
N PHE A 142 3.38 -6.14 2.74
CA PHE A 142 3.51 -5.14 3.79
C PHE A 142 2.60 -5.54 4.94
N TYR A 143 3.18 -5.93 6.06
CA TYR A 143 2.44 -6.30 7.26
C TYR A 143 2.65 -5.22 8.33
N LEU A 144 1.56 -4.67 8.86
CA LEU A 144 1.58 -3.53 9.78
C LEU A 144 1.78 -3.97 11.25
N ASP A 145 2.68 -4.92 11.45
CA ASP A 145 3.15 -5.38 12.77
C ASP A 145 4.54 -6.01 12.60
N GLU A 146 5.18 -6.36 13.72
CA GLU A 146 6.40 -7.18 13.73
C GLU A 146 6.11 -8.66 13.42
N THR A 147 7.10 -9.39 12.91
CA THR A 147 7.02 -10.85 12.71
C THR A 147 8.32 -11.52 13.13
N ASP A 148 8.27 -12.79 13.51
CA ASP A 148 9.44 -13.59 13.90
C ASP A 148 9.92 -14.56 12.80
N PHE A 149 9.47 -14.34 11.56
CA PHE A 149 9.82 -15.15 10.40
C PHE A 149 11.29 -15.04 10.00
N GLN A 150 11.77 -16.06 9.30
CA GLN A 150 13.12 -16.17 8.78
C GLN A 150 13.13 -16.40 7.26
N ILE A 151 14.24 -16.02 6.62
CA ILE A 151 14.46 -16.34 5.21
C ILE A 151 14.48 -17.87 5.06
N GLY A 152 13.67 -18.37 4.13
CA GLY A 152 13.46 -19.80 3.89
C GLY A 152 12.21 -20.37 4.54
N ASP A 153 11.55 -19.63 5.45
CA ASP A 153 10.27 -20.06 5.99
C ASP A 153 9.21 -20.07 4.90
N GLU A 154 8.34 -21.08 4.96
CA GLU A 154 7.12 -21.12 4.17
C GLU A 154 6.00 -20.50 4.98
N ILE A 155 5.34 -19.50 4.39
CA ILE A 155 4.25 -18.78 5.03
C ILE A 155 2.96 -18.91 4.25
N TYR A 156 1.88 -18.94 5.00
CA TYR A 156 0.54 -18.69 4.50
C TYR A 156 0.18 -17.24 4.78
N PHE A 157 -0.36 -16.55 3.78
CA PHE A 157 -0.73 -15.15 3.92
C PHE A 157 -2.09 -14.85 3.32
N VAL A 158 -2.76 -13.85 3.89
CA VAL A 158 -3.96 -13.20 3.36
C VAL A 158 -3.63 -11.74 3.11
N ALA A 159 -3.79 -11.26 1.89
CA ALA A 159 -3.38 -9.91 1.53
C ALA A 159 -4.34 -9.25 0.55
N LEU A 160 -4.34 -7.92 0.54
CA LEU A 160 -5.02 -7.09 -0.44
C LEU A 160 -4.04 -6.71 -1.54
N PRO A 161 -4.30 -7.00 -2.83
CA PRO A 161 -3.45 -6.53 -3.90
C PRO A 161 -3.49 -5.00 -4.00
N LEU A 162 -2.32 -4.37 -4.14
CA LEU A 162 -2.20 -2.90 -4.18
C LEU A 162 -1.78 -2.40 -5.56
N MET A 163 -0.71 -2.99 -6.12
CA MET A 163 -0.16 -2.64 -7.42
C MET A 163 0.80 -3.71 -7.94
N HIS A 164 1.02 -3.69 -9.25
CA HIS A 164 2.12 -4.41 -9.90
C HIS A 164 3.28 -3.43 -10.03
N SER A 165 4.46 -3.87 -9.61
CA SER A 165 5.69 -3.10 -9.55
C SER A 165 6.88 -3.99 -9.94
N TYR A 166 8.08 -3.45 -9.82
CA TYR A 166 9.32 -4.19 -9.97
C TYR A 166 10.39 -3.59 -9.05
N TYR A 167 11.46 -4.33 -8.79
CA TYR A 167 12.66 -3.78 -8.16
C TYR A 167 13.94 -4.27 -8.84
N GLY A 168 15.00 -3.45 -8.79
CA GLY A 168 16.29 -3.78 -9.37
C GLY A 168 17.08 -4.79 -8.54
N ASN A 169 17.67 -5.80 -9.21
CA ASN A 169 18.49 -6.81 -8.54
C ASN A 169 19.95 -6.37 -8.35
N LYS A 170 20.58 -6.78 -7.24
CA LYS A 170 22.03 -6.61 -6.99
C LYS A 170 22.82 -7.49 -7.97
N GLY A 171 23.13 -6.96 -9.15
CA GLY A 171 23.77 -7.69 -10.25
C GLY A 171 23.22 -7.36 -11.64
N GLY A 172 22.15 -6.56 -11.71
CA GLY A 172 21.46 -6.22 -12.95
C GLY A 172 20.20 -7.05 -13.18
N GLY A 173 19.32 -6.55 -14.04
CA GLY A 173 17.97 -7.10 -14.22
C GLY A 173 16.98 -6.57 -13.18
N GLN A 174 15.72 -6.97 -13.36
CA GLN A 174 14.59 -6.57 -12.52
C GLN A 174 13.82 -7.82 -12.10
N THR A 175 13.14 -7.73 -10.97
CA THR A 175 12.17 -8.72 -10.51
C THR A 175 10.81 -8.06 -10.49
N ASP A 176 9.87 -8.60 -11.28
CA ASP A 176 8.46 -8.20 -11.23
C ASP A 176 7.84 -8.67 -9.91
N VAL A 177 7.00 -7.84 -9.30
CA VAL A 177 6.43 -8.13 -7.98
C VAL A 177 5.01 -7.60 -7.85
N PHE A 178 4.16 -8.37 -7.19
CA PHE A 178 2.87 -7.90 -6.70
C PHE A 178 3.04 -7.31 -5.30
N MET A 179 2.84 -6.00 -5.18
CA MET A 179 2.79 -5.35 -3.87
C MET A 179 1.42 -5.59 -3.25
N ALA A 180 1.39 -6.06 -2.00
CA ALA A 180 0.15 -6.39 -1.31
C ALA A 180 0.20 -5.96 0.17
N LEU A 181 -0.92 -5.48 0.71
CA LEU A 181 -1.06 -5.21 2.14
C LEU A 181 -1.53 -6.48 2.84
N ALA A 182 -0.67 -7.07 3.68
CA ALA A 182 -1.01 -8.27 4.41
C ALA A 182 -1.99 -7.95 5.54
N SER A 183 -3.10 -8.68 5.53
CA SER A 183 -4.08 -8.69 6.62
C SER A 183 -3.68 -9.72 7.68
N PHE A 184 -3.22 -10.90 7.24
CA PHE A 184 -2.80 -12.00 8.10
C PHE A 184 -1.59 -12.69 7.46
N VAL A 185 -0.61 -13.07 8.28
CA VAL A 185 0.57 -13.86 7.89
C VAL A 185 0.88 -14.84 9.01
N ASP A 186 1.14 -16.10 8.68
CA ASP A 186 1.54 -17.14 9.62
C ASP A 186 2.43 -18.17 8.92
N LEU A 187 3.16 -18.97 9.68
CA LEU A 187 3.87 -20.12 9.13
C LEU A 187 2.86 -21.06 8.46
N ALA A 188 3.20 -21.53 7.27
CA ALA A 188 2.37 -22.51 6.59
C ALA A 188 2.31 -23.78 7.44
N PRO A 189 1.13 -24.41 7.59
CA PRO A 189 1.05 -25.69 8.29
C PRO A 189 1.94 -26.70 7.56
N GLU A 190 2.79 -27.40 8.31
CA GLU A 190 3.58 -28.51 7.77
C GLU A 190 2.60 -29.47 7.08
N LEU A 191 2.71 -29.60 5.75
CA LEU A 191 2.01 -30.66 5.04
C LEU A 191 2.65 -31.96 5.50
N GLU A 192 2.00 -32.67 6.43
CA GLU A 192 2.36 -34.05 6.73
C GLU A 192 2.34 -34.82 5.40
N GLU A 193 3.52 -35.26 4.94
CA GLU A 193 3.64 -36.10 3.74
C GLU A 193 2.85 -37.41 4.00
N GLU A 194 1.70 -37.59 3.33
CA GLU A 194 0.97 -38.86 3.30
C GLU A 194 1.70 -39.97 2.52
#